data_AF-A0A640UME5-F1
#
_entry.id   AF-A0A640UME5-F1
#
_cell.length_a   1.000
_cell.length_b   1.000
_cell.length_c   1.000
_cell.angle_alpha   90.00
_cell.angle_beta   90.00
_cell.angle_gamma   90.00
#
_symmetry.space_group_name_H-M   'P 1'
#
loop_
_entity.id
_entity.type
_entity.pdbx_description
1 polymer ?
#
loop_
_entity_poly.entity_id
_entity_poly.type
_entity_poly.pdbx_seq_one_letter_code
_entity_poly.pdbx_strand_id
1 'polypeptide(L)' 'MLPLDPTADIGRRAWVPCPSCQDHQNCGTCLDGRTCPDHWRYLLSNKGSVLHLQCPNCTHLWAWQSGFGAAGRTNT' A
#
# COMPACT_ATOMS: atom_id res chain seq x y z
N MET A 1 -13.01 13.86 6.72
CA MET A 1 -11.59 13.46 6.55
C MET A 1 -10.93 13.54 7.91
N LEU A 2 -10.43 12.41 8.42
CA LEU A 2 -9.53 12.40 9.57
C LEU A 2 -8.20 13.05 9.17
N PRO A 3 -7.45 13.66 10.10
CA PRO A 3 -6.22 14.35 9.74
C PRO A 3 -5.23 13.34 9.13
N LEU A 4 -4.86 13.60 7.88
CA LEU A 4 -3.71 12.98 7.25
C LEU A 4 -2.48 13.31 8.11
N ASP A 5 -1.62 12.33 8.33
CA ASP A 5 -0.33 12.59 8.94
C ASP A 5 0.38 13.70 8.15
N PRO A 6 0.94 14.75 8.78
CA PRO A 6 1.51 15.90 8.08
C PRO A 6 2.74 15.54 7.23
N THR A 7 3.35 14.38 7.44
CA THR A 7 4.44 13.87 6.61
C THR A 7 3.96 12.97 5.47
N ALA A 8 2.65 12.65 5.44
CA ALA A 8 2.08 11.88 4.36
C ALA A 8 2.26 12.61 3.04
N ASP A 9 2.83 11.92 2.07
CA ASP A 9 2.91 12.41 0.71
C ASP A 9 1.49 12.29 0.11
N ILE A 10 0.70 13.36 0.25
CA ILE A 10 -0.73 13.44 -0.13
C ILE A 10 -0.93 13.04 -1.61
N GLY A 11 0.09 13.19 -2.45
CA GLY A 11 0.06 12.82 -3.85
C GLY A 11 0.40 11.35 -4.14
N ARG A 12 0.95 10.58 -3.19
CA ARG A 12 1.45 9.22 -3.43
C ARG A 12 0.52 8.14 -2.88
N ARG A 13 0.10 7.28 -3.80
CA ARG A 13 -0.71 6.09 -3.54
C ARG A 13 0.15 4.84 -3.70
N ALA A 14 -0.10 3.84 -2.87
CA ALA A 14 0.45 2.50 -3.03
C ALA A 14 -0.65 1.47 -3.26
N TRP A 15 -0.44 0.55 -4.21
CA TRP A 15 -1.36 -0.54 -4.53
C TRP A 15 -0.89 -1.83 -3.86
N VAL A 16 -1.15 -1.91 -2.56
CA VAL A 16 -0.79 -3.05 -1.73
C VAL A 16 -1.98 -3.48 -0.89
N PRO A 17 -2.18 -4.79 -0.65
CA PRO A 17 -3.30 -5.28 0.13
C PRO A 17 -3.22 -4.80 1.57
N CYS A 18 -4.34 -4.34 2.14
CA CYS A 18 -4.39 -4.05 3.57
C CYS A 18 -4.45 -5.38 4.35
N PRO A 19 -3.51 -5.63 5.28
CA PRO A 19 -3.50 -6.88 6.05
C PRO A 19 -4.64 -6.96 7.07
N SER A 20 -5.25 -5.83 7.44
CA SER A 20 -6.32 -5.78 8.43
C SER A 20 -7.69 -6.05 7.80
N CYS A 21 -8.17 -5.17 6.92
CA CYS A 21 -9.54 -5.29 6.38
C CYS A 21 -9.62 -6.05 5.06
N GLN A 22 -8.50 -6.26 4.37
CA GLN A 22 -8.43 -7.02 3.12
C GLN A 22 -9.52 -6.65 2.09
N ASP A 23 -9.77 -5.34 1.95
CA ASP A 23 -10.82 -4.74 1.12
C ASP A 23 -10.75 -5.14 -0.37
N HIS A 24 -9.55 -5.47 -0.86
CA HIS A 24 -9.29 -5.90 -2.23
C HIS A 24 -9.81 -7.30 -2.61
N GLN A 25 -10.14 -8.18 -1.66
CA GLN A 25 -10.36 -9.62 -1.94
C GLN A 25 -11.50 -9.92 -2.92
N ASN A 26 -12.52 -9.08 -2.95
CA ASN A 26 -13.70 -9.26 -3.82
C ASN A 26 -13.69 -8.32 -5.03
N CYS A 27 -12.56 -7.68 -5.33
CA CYS A 27 -12.43 -6.75 -6.44
C CYS A 27 -11.76 -7.41 -7.65
N GLY A 28 -12.48 -7.54 -8.77
CA GLY A 28 -11.94 -8.13 -10.00
C GLY A 28 -10.65 -7.46 -10.49
N THR A 29 -10.56 -6.13 -10.44
CA THR A 29 -9.35 -5.41 -10.84
C THR A 29 -8.13 -5.73 -9.98
N CYS A 30 -8.33 -5.91 -8.67
CA CYS A 30 -7.25 -6.30 -7.76
C CYS A 30 -6.84 -7.75 -7.95
N LEU A 31 -7.80 -8.64 -8.17
CA LEU A 31 -7.55 -10.05 -8.47
C LEU A 31 -6.80 -10.23 -9.79
N ASP A 32 -7.05 -9.35 -10.77
CA ASP A 32 -6.31 -9.27 -12.03
C ASP A 32 -4.89 -8.68 -11.89
N GLY A 33 -4.48 -8.26 -10.69
CA GLY A 33 -3.18 -7.63 -10.43
C GLY A 33 -3.02 -6.24 -11.05
N ARG A 34 -4.14 -5.58 -11.42
CA ARG A 34 -4.12 -4.25 -12.04
C ARG A 34 -4.25 -3.14 -11.01
N THR A 35 -3.80 -1.95 -11.40
CA THR A 35 -4.00 -0.70 -10.65
C THR A 35 -5.49 -0.40 -10.50
N CYS A 36 -6.03 -0.58 -9.29
CA CYS A 36 -7.43 -0.31 -8.99
C CYS A 36 -7.62 1.14 -8.52
N PRO A 37 -8.61 1.88 -9.04
CA PRO A 37 -8.88 3.25 -8.60
C PRO A 37 -9.43 3.34 -7.17
N ASP A 38 -10.09 2.28 -6.70
CA ASP A 38 -10.73 2.21 -5.38
C ASP A 38 -9.78 1.65 -4.30
N HIS A 39 -8.97 0.65 -4.64
CA HIS A 39 -8.13 -0.06 -3.68
C HIS A 39 -6.68 0.42 -3.72
N TRP A 40 -6.40 1.46 -2.95
CA TRP A 40 -5.08 2.05 -2.77
C TRP A 40 -4.86 2.46 -1.31
N ARG A 41 -3.61 2.74 -0.94
CA ARG A 41 -3.18 3.14 0.41
C ARG A 41 -2.43 4.46 0.37
N TYR A 42 -2.60 5.29 1.40
CA TYR A 42 -1.79 6.48 1.56
C TYR A 42 -0.35 6.06 1.84
N LEU A 43 0.60 6.57 1.07
CA LEU A 43 2.02 6.45 1.37
C LEU A 43 2.41 7.56 2.35
N LEU A 44 2.64 7.18 3.60
CA LEU A 44 3.01 8.13 4.65
C LEU A 44 4.48 8.51 4.54
N SER A 45 5.36 7.54 4.38
CA SER A 45 6.78 7.77 4.14
C SER A 45 7.44 6.53 3.53
N ASN A 46 8.62 6.68 2.97
CA ASN A 46 9.46 5.56 2.55
C ASN A 46 10.88 5.68 3.14
N LYS A 47 11.45 4.55 3.56
CA LYS A 47 12.85 4.44 3.99
C LYS A 47 13.48 3.27 3.25
N GLY A 48 14.21 3.57 2.19
CA GLY A 48 14.69 2.55 1.25
C GLY A 48 13.51 1.79 0.64
N SER A 49 13.53 0.46 0.75
CA SER A 49 12.48 -0.46 0.29
C SER A 49 11.31 -0.61 1.27
N VAL A 50 11.31 0.10 2.40
CA VAL A 50 10.20 0.03 3.37
C VAL A 50 9.24 1.19 3.13
N LEU A 51 7.97 0.88 2.90
CA LEU A 51 6.88 1.84 2.79
C LEU A 51 6.08 1.84 4.10
N HIS A 52 5.80 3.03 4.64
CA HIS A 52 4.85 3.21 5.75
C HIS A 52 3.52 3.66 5.17
N LEU A 53 2.45 2.96 5.51
CA LEU A 53 1.19 3.01 4.78
C LEU A 53 0.01 3.20 5.73
N GLN A 54 -1.03 3.86 5.23
CA GLN A 54 -2.35 3.92 5.88
C GLN A 54 -3.45 3.44 4.94
N CYS A 55 -4.33 2.60 5.45
CA CYS A 55 -5.52 2.18 4.72
C CYS A 55 -6.61 3.26 4.83
N PRO A 56 -7.17 3.78 3.73
CA PRO A 56 -8.25 4.75 3.77
C PRO A 56 -9.56 4.16 4.34
N ASN A 57 -9.79 2.85 4.21
CA ASN A 57 -11.04 2.20 4.62
C ASN A 57 -11.09 1.91 6.13
N CYS A 58 -10.00 1.41 6.72
CA CYS A 58 -9.97 0.98 8.12
C CYS A 58 -8.96 1.73 8.99
N THR A 59 -8.25 2.73 8.44
CA THR A 59 -7.21 3.54 9.11
C THR A 59 -6.00 2.76 9.63
N HIS A 60 -5.89 1.46 9.34
CA HIS A 60 -4.78 0.63 9.76
C HIS A 60 -3.44 1.18 9.22
N LEU A 61 -2.45 1.24 10.11
CA LEU A 61 -1.10 1.71 9.85
C LEU A 61 -0.14 0.52 9.86
N TRP A 62 0.70 0.39 8.83
CA TRP A 62 1.71 -0.67 8.79
C TRP A 62 2.92 -0.31 7.93
N ALA A 63 4.00 -1.05 8.13
CA ALA A 63 5.17 -1.03 7.25
C ALA A 63 5.11 -2.21 6.27
N TRP A 64 5.46 -1.97 5.02
CA TRP A 64 5.51 -2.98 3.96
C TRP A 64 6.84 -2.92 3.22
N GLN A 65 7.45 -4.08 3.00
CA GLN A 65 8.63 -4.17 2.14
C GLN A 65 8.21 -4.17 0.68
N SER A 66 8.47 -3.06 -0.01
CA SER A 66 8.40 -3.02 -1.46
C SER A 66 9.57 -3.80 -2.02
N GLY A 67 9.32 -4.89 -2.74
CA GLY A 67 10.38 -5.65 -3.42
C GLY A 67 11.26 -4.81 -4.39
N PHE A 68 10.88 -3.56 -4.66
CA PHE A 68 11.72 -2.57 -5.31
C PHE A 68 12.95 -2.24 -4.44
N GLY A 69 14.12 -2.65 -4.92
CA GLY A 69 15.42 -2.57 -4.23
C GLY A 69 16.01 -3.93 -3.85
N ALA A 70 15.21 -5.00 -3.87
CA ALA A 70 15.62 -6.38 -3.60
C ALA A 70 15.53 -7.27 -4.84
N ALA A 71 16.05 -6.80 -5.98
CA ALA A 71 16.36 -7.67 -7.12
C ALA A 71 17.63 -8.51 -6.84
N GLY A 72 17.68 -9.15 -5.67
CA GLY A 72 18.42 -10.39 -5.49
C GLY A 72 17.48 -11.50 -5.91
N ARG A 73 17.62 -11.97 -7.15
CA ARG A 73 16.90 -13.14 -7.66
C ARG A 73 17.10 -14.32 -6.72
N THR A 74 16.02 -14.93 -6.26
CA THR A 74 16.00 -16.36 -5.91
C THR A 74 14.72 -16.97 -6.41
N ASN A 75 14.77 -17.36 -7.69
CA ASN A 75 14.07 -18.53 -8.17
C ASN A 75 14.93 -19.73 -7.77
N THR A 76 14.45 -20.59 -6.87
CA THR A 76 14.52 -22.07 -6.83
C THR A 76 14.10 -22.51 -5.44
#